data_AF-A0A4Z2HSK3-F1
#
_entry.id   AF-A0A4Z2HSK3-F1
#
_cell.length_a   1.000
_cell.length_b   1.000
_cell.length_c   1.000
_cell.angle_alpha   90.00
_cell.angle_beta   90.00
_cell.angle_gamma   90.00
#
_symmetry.space_group_name_H-M   'P 1'
#
loop_
_entity.id
_entity.type
_entity.pdbx_description
1 polymer ?
#
loop_
_entity_poly.entity_id
_entity_poly.type
_entity_poly.pdbx_seq_one_letter_code
_entity_poly.pdbx_strand_id
1 'polypeptide(L)'
;MRVHQEEKKYLCPDCGYKCKWATQLKYHMTKHTGVKPYACDQCDYRTNRADALRAHRDTQHCDLRPYVCEKCGKAFKTAFVLKTHQRQHGDDRPYTCGVCRRAFRWPAGLRHHFLSHTKRRPFRCRHCAYEAKQKFQVVKHLRRHHPEMSVEEGVEKDSGAVSLTLKEALEGTLEEEEEEEEEEEEEEEGMADEAQAVNEVVQREEDG
;
A
#
# COMPACT_ATOMS: atom_id res chain seq x y z
N MET A 1 -0.66 20.85 27.44
CA MET A 1 -0.84 20.39 26.06
C MET A 1 -2.29 19.97 25.89
N ARG A 2 -3.03 20.66 25.02
CA ARG A 2 -4.42 20.29 24.69
C ARG A 2 -4.35 19.43 23.44
N VAL A 3 -4.52 18.12 23.62
CA VAL A 3 -4.68 17.18 22.52
C VAL A 3 -5.94 17.60 21.77
N HIS A 4 -5.82 17.88 20.46
CA HIS A 4 -6.97 18.18 19.62
C HIS A 4 -7.79 16.89 19.50
N GLN A 5 -8.76 16.70 20.40
CA GLN A 5 -9.70 15.59 20.34
C GLN A 5 -10.71 15.90 19.23
N GLU A 6 -10.31 15.65 17.99
CA GLU A 6 -11.14 15.92 16.83
C GLU A 6 -12.25 14.88 16.72
N GLU A 7 -13.44 15.25 17.17
CA GLU A 7 -14.61 14.39 17.10
C GLU A 7 -14.88 13.97 15.64
N LYS A 8 -14.78 12.67 15.35
CA LYS A 8 -15.16 12.09 14.05
C LYS A 8 -16.69 12.15 13.90
N LYS A 9 -17.20 13.28 13.41
CA LYS A 9 -18.64 13.63 13.36
C LYS A 9 -19.46 12.86 12.32
N TYR A 10 -18.83 12.35 11.27
CA TYR A 10 -19.54 11.74 10.14
C TYR A 10 -19.50 10.22 10.24
N LEU A 11 -20.67 9.59 10.29
CA LEU A 11 -20.84 8.14 10.37
C LEU A 11 -21.41 7.57 9.08
N CYS A 12 -20.85 6.46 8.64
CA CYS A 12 -21.43 5.65 7.59
C CYS A 12 -22.56 4.79 8.15
N PRO A 13 -23.79 4.92 7.62
CA PRO A 13 -24.93 4.14 8.08
C PRO A 13 -24.81 2.64 7.73
N ASP A 14 -24.05 2.28 6.70
CA ASP A 14 -24.01 0.91 6.18
C ASP A 14 -22.96 0.02 6.88
N CYS A 15 -21.87 0.60 7.40
CA CYS A 15 -20.77 -0.17 8.01
C CYS A 15 -20.19 0.45 9.29
N GLY A 16 -20.76 1.55 9.79
CA GLY A 16 -20.33 2.19 11.02
C GLY A 16 -18.98 2.93 10.94
N TYR A 17 -18.39 3.05 9.75
CA TYR A 17 -17.16 3.84 9.53
C TYR A 17 -17.34 5.30 9.97
N LYS A 18 -16.34 5.87 10.65
CA LYS A 18 -16.36 7.25 11.15
C LYS A 18 -15.27 8.08 10.52
N CYS A 19 -15.58 9.30 10.10
CA CYS A 19 -14.60 10.26 9.59
C CYS A 19 -14.86 11.69 10.05
N LYS A 20 -13.82 12.52 9.93
CA LYS A 20 -13.81 13.93 10.34
C LYS A 20 -14.57 14.84 9.38
N TRP A 21 -14.58 14.51 8.07
CA TRP A 21 -15.16 15.38 7.03
C TRP A 21 -16.26 14.68 6.22
N ALA A 22 -17.26 15.45 5.80
CA ALA A 22 -18.35 14.99 4.93
C ALA A 22 -17.83 14.49 3.57
N THR A 23 -16.78 15.11 3.04
CA THR A 23 -16.13 14.69 1.78
C THR A 23 -15.55 13.28 1.89
N GLN A 24 -14.92 12.96 3.01
CA GLN A 24 -14.42 11.61 3.29
C GLN A 24 -15.56 10.59 3.40
N LEU A 25 -16.67 10.97 4.06
CA LEU A 25 -17.85 10.11 4.10
C LEU A 25 -18.40 9.88 2.69
N LYS A 26 -18.51 10.93 1.87
CA LYS A 26 -18.97 10.83 0.47
C LYS A 26 -18.09 9.90 -0.36
N TYR A 27 -16.76 9.99 -0.24
CA TYR A 27 -15.84 9.05 -0.90
C TYR A 27 -15.99 7.65 -0.34
N HIS A 28 -16.15 7.49 0.97
CA HIS A 28 -16.39 6.20 1.60
C HIS A 28 -17.67 5.54 1.06
N MET A 29 -18.77 6.28 0.90
CA MET A 29 -20.05 5.75 0.40
C MET A 29 -19.94 5.15 -1.01
N THR A 30 -18.95 5.57 -1.81
CA THR A 30 -18.71 4.95 -3.12
C THR A 30 -18.24 3.49 -3.04
N LYS A 31 -17.73 3.04 -1.89
CA LYS A 31 -17.41 1.62 -1.66
C LYS A 31 -18.67 0.76 -1.60
N HIS A 32 -19.77 1.31 -1.09
CA HIS A 32 -21.07 0.62 -1.00
C HIS A 32 -21.82 0.68 -2.32
N THR A 33 -21.82 1.83 -2.97
CA THR A 33 -22.58 2.03 -4.22
C THR A 33 -21.82 1.58 -5.47
N GLY A 34 -20.50 1.39 -5.37
CA GLY A 34 -19.63 1.08 -6.51
C GLY A 34 -19.45 2.23 -7.51
N VAL A 35 -20.01 3.41 -7.24
CA VAL A 35 -20.01 4.54 -8.18
C VAL A 35 -18.62 5.17 -8.24
N LYS A 36 -18.00 5.13 -9.42
CA LYS A 36 -16.70 5.74 -9.72
C LYS A 36 -16.87 6.83 -10.79
N PRO A 37 -17.21 8.07 -10.38
CA PRO A 37 -17.58 9.15 -11.31
C PRO A 37 -16.42 9.61 -12.20
N TYR A 38 -15.17 9.43 -11.79
CA TYR A 38 -14.01 9.87 -12.56
C TYR A 38 -13.50 8.71 -13.40
N ALA A 39 -13.45 8.87 -14.72
CA ALA A 39 -12.96 7.88 -15.67
C ALA A 39 -11.74 8.42 -16.41
N CYS A 40 -10.77 7.55 -16.69
CA CYS A 40 -9.65 7.86 -17.57
C CYS A 40 -10.14 7.88 -19.02
N ASP A 41 -9.60 8.83 -19.79
CA ASP A 41 -9.83 8.99 -21.22
C ASP A 41 -8.94 8.07 -22.07
N GLN A 42 -7.92 7.46 -21.48
CA GLN A 42 -6.91 6.64 -22.17
C GLN A 42 -6.95 5.16 -21.81
N CYS A 43 -7.72 4.76 -20.79
CA CYS A 43 -7.94 3.36 -20.43
C CYS A 43 -9.25 3.19 -19.63
N ASP A 44 -9.60 1.94 -19.33
CA ASP A 44 -10.83 1.61 -18.58
C ASP A 44 -10.76 1.93 -17.07
N TYR A 45 -9.71 2.61 -16.61
CA TYR A 45 -9.54 2.96 -15.21
C TYR A 45 -10.59 3.99 -14.75
N ARG A 46 -11.21 3.71 -13.59
CA ARG A 46 -12.17 4.61 -12.93
C ARG A 46 -11.86 4.74 -11.44
N THR A 47 -12.13 5.92 -10.89
CA THR A 47 -11.91 6.24 -9.48
C THR A 47 -13.01 7.16 -8.93
N ASN A 48 -13.07 7.26 -7.61
CA ASN A 48 -14.03 8.07 -6.86
C ASN A 48 -13.51 9.46 -6.48
N ARG A 49 -12.25 9.77 -6.80
CA ARG A 49 -11.63 11.07 -6.53
C ARG A 49 -10.90 11.63 -7.75
N ALA A 50 -11.00 12.94 -7.97
CA ALA A 50 -10.38 13.62 -9.11
C ALA A 50 -8.85 13.62 -9.06
N ASP A 51 -8.28 13.80 -7.87
CA ASP A 51 -6.83 13.78 -7.63
C ASP A 51 -6.22 12.41 -7.95
N ALA A 52 -6.92 11.33 -7.58
CA ALA A 52 -6.52 9.96 -7.93
C ALA A 52 -6.55 9.72 -9.44
N LEU A 53 -7.49 10.33 -10.18
CA LEU A 53 -7.53 10.22 -11.64
C LEU A 53 -6.34 10.95 -12.28
N ARG A 54 -6.02 12.15 -11.79
CA ARG A 54 -4.85 12.91 -12.23
C ARG A 54 -3.56 12.12 -11.97
N ALA A 55 -3.37 11.63 -10.75
CA ALA A 55 -2.20 10.81 -10.41
C ALA A 55 -2.13 9.53 -11.27
N HIS A 56 -3.26 8.88 -11.56
CA HIS A 56 -3.31 7.77 -12.49
C HIS A 56 -2.83 8.17 -13.89
N ARG A 57 -3.31 9.29 -14.43
CA ARG A 57 -2.88 9.78 -15.75
C ARG A 57 -1.37 10.05 -15.78
N ASP A 58 -0.86 10.76 -14.78
CA ASP A 58 0.55 11.13 -14.70
C ASP A 58 1.44 9.89 -14.53
N THR A 59 0.97 8.86 -13.83
CA THR A 59 1.76 7.65 -13.58
C THR A 59 1.61 6.56 -14.63
N GLN A 60 0.47 6.44 -15.31
CA GLN A 60 0.22 5.35 -16.26
C GLN A 60 0.34 5.81 -17.71
N HIS A 61 0.03 7.07 -17.99
CA HIS A 61 -0.06 7.61 -19.35
C HIS A 61 1.00 8.67 -19.65
N CYS A 62 1.83 9.02 -18.67
CA CYS A 62 3.04 9.80 -18.88
C CYS A 62 4.29 8.95 -18.63
N ASP A 63 5.30 9.09 -19.49
CA ASP A 63 6.60 8.44 -19.34
C ASP A 63 7.59 9.25 -18.48
N LEU A 64 7.17 10.41 -17.99
CA LEU A 64 7.98 11.22 -17.09
C LEU A 64 8.24 10.47 -15.78
N ARG A 65 9.52 10.40 -15.42
CA ARG A 65 10.01 9.81 -14.18
C ARG A 65 10.86 10.85 -13.45
N PRO A 66 10.24 11.88 -12.85
CA PRO A 66 10.97 13.02 -12.31
C PRO A 66 11.78 12.67 -11.04
N TYR A 67 11.49 11.53 -10.40
CA TYR A 67 12.13 11.14 -9.16
C TYR A 67 13.28 10.17 -9.41
N VAL A 68 14.52 10.61 -9.24
CA VAL A 68 15.72 9.81 -9.52
C VAL A 68 16.39 9.39 -8.22
N CYS A 69 16.77 8.12 -8.12
CA CYS A 69 17.58 7.63 -7.01
C CYS A 69 19.03 8.04 -7.20
N GLU A 70 19.56 8.87 -6.31
CA GLU A 70 20.95 9.34 -6.38
C GLU A 70 21.98 8.20 -6.24
N LYS A 71 21.64 7.13 -5.50
CA LYS A 71 22.56 6.00 -5.27
C LYS A 71 22.75 5.11 -6.49
N CYS A 72 21.74 4.96 -7.36
CA CYS A 72 21.80 4.02 -8.50
C CYS A 72 21.29 4.57 -9.84
N GLY A 73 20.90 5.84 -9.89
CA GLY A 73 20.41 6.53 -11.10
C GLY A 73 19.04 6.07 -11.60
N LYS A 74 18.33 5.17 -10.90
CA LYS A 74 17.01 4.70 -11.34
C LYS A 74 15.95 5.78 -11.17
N ALA A 75 15.13 5.96 -12.21
CA ALA A 75 14.07 6.96 -12.24
C ALA A 75 12.67 6.34 -12.01
N PHE A 76 11.86 7.03 -11.22
CA PHE A 76 10.54 6.63 -10.74
C PHE A 76 9.49 7.71 -11.03
N LYS A 77 8.23 7.27 -11.14
CA LYS A 77 7.10 8.14 -11.49
C LYS A 77 6.53 8.90 -10.28
N THR A 78 6.78 8.44 -9.06
CA THR A 78 6.32 9.10 -7.83
C THR A 78 7.41 9.09 -6.74
N ALA A 79 7.38 10.09 -5.86
CA ALA A 79 8.27 10.19 -4.71
C ALA A 79 8.14 8.97 -3.78
N PHE A 80 6.92 8.51 -3.52
CA PHE A 80 6.66 7.32 -2.71
C PHE A 80 7.37 6.07 -3.23
N VAL A 81 7.34 5.84 -4.56
CA VAL A 81 8.03 4.69 -5.16
C VAL A 81 9.55 4.85 -5.07
N LEU A 82 10.07 6.08 -5.14
CA LEU A 82 11.48 6.36 -4.87
C LEU A 82 11.84 6.09 -3.40
N LYS A 83 11.08 6.59 -2.42
CA LYS A 83 11.31 6.36 -0.97
C LYS A 83 11.35 4.87 -0.65
N THR A 84 10.36 4.11 -1.13
CA THR A 84 10.33 2.65 -0.99
C THR A 84 11.49 1.96 -1.72
N HIS A 85 11.90 2.45 -2.89
CA HIS A 85 13.07 1.93 -3.58
C HIS A 85 14.36 2.19 -2.80
N GLN A 86 14.54 3.38 -2.22
CA GLN A 86 15.74 3.75 -1.46
C GLN A 86 15.98 2.83 -0.27
N ARG A 87 14.92 2.26 0.33
CA ARG A 87 15.05 1.22 1.36
C ARG A 87 15.90 0.04 0.86
N GLN A 88 15.89 -0.30 -0.44
CA GLN A 88 16.75 -1.37 -0.98
C GLN A 88 18.26 -1.08 -0.88
N HIS A 89 18.65 0.18 -0.73
CA HIS A 89 20.05 0.58 -0.59
C HIS A 89 20.53 0.66 0.85
N GLY A 90 19.64 0.56 1.84
CA GLY A 90 20.05 0.44 3.22
C GLY A 90 20.35 -1.01 3.59
N ASP A 91 20.77 -1.21 4.84
CA ASP A 91 20.82 -2.53 5.49
C ASP A 91 19.70 -2.77 6.52
N ASP A 92 18.90 -1.74 6.80
CA ASP A 92 17.76 -1.85 7.72
C ASP A 92 16.77 -2.99 7.37
N ARG A 93 16.40 -3.80 8.36
CA ARG A 93 15.56 -4.98 8.17
C ARG A 93 14.70 -5.13 9.43
N PRO A 94 13.66 -4.31 9.58
CA PRO A 94 12.93 -4.24 10.85
C PRO A 94 12.14 -5.53 11.10
N TYR A 95 11.81 -6.27 10.04
CA TYR A 95 10.98 -7.47 10.15
C TYR A 95 11.81 -8.72 10.45
N THR A 96 11.86 -9.13 11.71
CA THR A 96 12.62 -10.30 12.15
C THR A 96 11.74 -11.53 12.36
N CYS A 97 12.18 -12.67 11.84
CA CYS A 97 11.48 -13.94 12.05
C CYS A 97 11.65 -14.45 13.49
N GLY A 98 10.54 -14.64 14.21
CA GLY A 98 10.55 -15.18 15.57
C GLY A 98 11.13 -16.61 15.70
N VAL A 99 11.13 -17.41 14.62
CA VAL A 99 11.60 -18.81 14.66
C VAL A 99 13.11 -18.92 14.45
N CYS A 100 13.67 -18.23 13.46
CA CYS A 100 15.09 -18.37 13.09
C CYS A 100 15.90 -17.07 13.14
N ARG A 101 15.31 -15.98 13.65
CA ARG A 101 15.91 -14.64 13.79
C ARG A 101 16.41 -14.01 12.49
N ARG A 102 16.00 -14.55 11.33
CA ARG A 102 16.32 -13.95 10.03
C ARG A 102 15.51 -12.67 9.82
N ALA A 103 16.21 -11.58 9.50
CA ALA A 103 15.61 -10.27 9.27
C ALA A 103 15.29 -10.00 7.78
N PHE A 104 14.22 -9.27 7.54
CA PHE A 104 13.67 -8.92 6.22
C PHE A 104 13.40 -7.42 6.12
N ARG A 105 13.54 -6.90 4.90
CA ARG A 105 13.26 -5.49 4.61
C ARG A 105 11.76 -5.15 4.59
N TRP A 106 10.92 -6.13 4.28
CA TRP A 106 9.50 -5.93 4.05
C TRP A 106 8.67 -6.98 4.80
N PRO A 107 7.47 -6.64 5.32
CA PRO A 107 6.62 -7.60 6.04
C PRO A 107 6.21 -8.78 5.15
N ALA A 108 5.96 -8.50 3.87
CA ALA A 108 5.63 -9.55 2.90
C ALA A 108 6.78 -10.55 2.69
N GLY A 109 8.03 -10.08 2.81
CA GLY A 109 9.22 -10.94 2.76
C GLY A 109 9.27 -11.89 3.94
N LEU A 110 9.06 -11.37 5.15
CA LEU A 110 8.95 -12.15 6.37
C LEU A 110 7.80 -13.17 6.28
N ARG A 111 6.61 -12.74 5.85
CA ARG A 111 5.45 -13.63 5.69
C ARG A 111 5.73 -14.82 4.77
N HIS A 112 6.32 -14.55 3.60
CA HIS A 112 6.70 -15.62 2.67
C HIS A 112 7.80 -16.52 3.21
N HIS A 113 8.76 -15.95 3.95
CA HIS A 113 9.78 -16.73 4.62
C HIS A 113 9.18 -17.61 5.71
N PHE A 114 8.24 -17.12 6.51
CA PHE A 114 7.61 -17.88 7.58
C PHE A 114 6.92 -19.15 7.06
N LEU A 115 6.38 -19.12 5.85
CA LEU A 115 5.88 -20.32 5.17
C LEU A 115 6.97 -21.40 5.00
N SER A 116 8.27 -21.10 5.05
CA SER A 116 9.33 -22.11 5.02
C SER A 116 9.36 -22.98 6.27
N HIS A 117 9.02 -22.40 7.43
CA HIS A 117 8.95 -23.09 8.73
C HIS A 117 7.68 -23.92 8.87
N THR A 118 6.66 -23.62 8.07
CA THR A 118 5.41 -24.37 8.07
C THR A 118 5.31 -25.33 6.89
N LYS A 119 4.41 -26.33 7.00
CA LYS A 119 4.03 -27.20 5.88
C LYS A 119 2.97 -26.54 4.98
N ARG A 120 2.54 -25.32 5.26
CA ARG A 120 1.46 -24.64 4.54
C ARG A 120 1.88 -24.26 3.12
N ARG A 121 0.96 -24.43 2.18
CA ARG A 121 1.10 -24.10 0.75
C ARG A 121 -0.18 -23.41 0.26
N PRO A 122 -0.33 -22.10 0.51
CA PRO A 122 -1.59 -21.40 0.29
C PRO A 122 -1.97 -21.21 -1.18
N PHE A 123 -1.07 -21.56 -2.12
CA PHE A 123 -1.35 -21.46 -3.55
C PHE A 123 -1.42 -22.84 -4.17
N ARG A 124 -2.50 -23.12 -4.88
CA ARG A 124 -2.76 -24.42 -5.52
C ARG A 124 -3.08 -24.25 -7.00
N CYS A 125 -2.69 -25.23 -7.80
CA CYS A 125 -3.15 -25.39 -9.18
C CYS A 125 -4.59 -25.93 -9.18
N ARG A 126 -5.51 -25.28 -9.88
CA ARG A 126 -6.91 -25.78 -9.94
C ARG A 126 -7.08 -27.10 -10.68
N HIS A 127 -6.10 -27.50 -11.50
CA HIS A 127 -6.22 -28.63 -12.40
C HIS A 127 -5.42 -29.86 -11.97
N CYS A 128 -4.58 -29.74 -10.95
CA CYS A 128 -3.83 -30.87 -10.41
C CYS A 128 -3.49 -30.66 -8.93
N ALA A 129 -2.90 -31.67 -8.29
CA ALA A 129 -2.51 -31.61 -6.88
C ALA A 129 -1.27 -30.74 -6.60
N TYR A 130 -0.83 -29.90 -7.54
CA TYR A 130 0.35 -29.06 -7.35
C TYR A 130 0.07 -27.91 -6.39
N GLU A 131 0.87 -27.83 -5.34
CA GLU A 131 0.76 -26.80 -4.30
C GLU A 131 2.10 -26.10 -4.04
N ALA A 132 2.03 -24.80 -3.79
CA ALA A 132 3.20 -23.97 -3.57
C ALA A 132 3.02 -22.95 -2.45
N LYS A 133 4.17 -22.51 -1.91
CA LYS A 133 4.25 -21.46 -0.90
C LYS A 133 4.03 -20.06 -1.48
N GLN A 134 4.23 -19.87 -2.78
CA GLN A 134 4.10 -18.57 -3.46
C GLN A 134 3.39 -18.69 -4.81
N LYS A 135 2.60 -17.66 -5.17
CA LYS A 135 1.83 -17.59 -6.43
C LYS A 135 2.69 -17.87 -7.66
N PHE A 136 3.86 -17.26 -7.76
CA PHE A 136 4.71 -17.36 -8.94
C PHE A 136 5.12 -18.80 -9.27
N GLN A 137 5.20 -19.67 -8.26
CA GLN A 137 5.56 -21.07 -8.46
C GLN A 137 4.42 -21.83 -9.15
N VAL A 138 3.17 -21.55 -8.77
CA VAL A 138 1.99 -22.09 -9.48
C VAL A 138 1.93 -21.52 -10.90
N VAL A 139 2.23 -20.23 -11.09
CA VAL A 139 2.29 -19.63 -12.44
C VAL A 139 3.34 -20.31 -13.32
N LYS A 140 4.55 -20.56 -12.80
CA LYS A 140 5.59 -21.30 -13.52
C LYS A 140 5.17 -22.74 -13.81
N HIS A 141 4.46 -23.38 -12.89
CA HIS A 141 3.89 -24.71 -13.08
C HIS A 141 2.84 -24.71 -14.21
N LEU A 142 1.88 -23.78 -14.19
CA LEU A 142 0.84 -23.65 -15.21
C LEU A 142 1.46 -23.46 -16.60
N ARG A 143 2.41 -22.53 -16.75
CA ARG A 143 3.09 -22.31 -18.05
C ARG A 143 3.78 -23.55 -18.63
N ARG A 144 4.18 -24.50 -17.77
CA ARG A 144 4.90 -25.70 -18.18
C ARG A 144 4.00 -26.92 -18.38
N HIS A 145 2.95 -27.05 -17.58
CA HIS A 145 2.11 -28.25 -17.52
C HIS A 145 0.66 -28.03 -17.95
N HIS A 146 0.21 -26.77 -17.98
CA HIS A 146 -1.13 -26.32 -18.38
C HIS A 146 -1.02 -25.05 -19.25
N PRO A 147 -0.26 -25.05 -20.36
CA PRO A 147 0.04 -23.86 -21.16
C PRO A 147 -1.20 -23.20 -21.77
N GLU A 148 -2.29 -23.94 -21.92
CA GLU A 148 -3.60 -23.47 -22.38
C GLU A 148 -4.32 -22.57 -21.35
N MET A 149 -3.86 -22.51 -20.10
CA MET A 149 -4.54 -21.83 -19.01
C MET A 149 -4.07 -20.39 -18.79
N SER A 150 -5.03 -19.52 -18.47
CA SER A 150 -4.74 -18.20 -17.95
C SER A 150 -4.25 -18.25 -16.49
N VAL A 151 -3.43 -17.27 -16.11
CA VAL A 151 -2.85 -17.18 -14.75
C VAL A 151 -3.93 -16.94 -13.68
N GLU A 152 -5.03 -16.27 -14.04
CA GLU A 152 -6.11 -15.94 -13.11
C GLU A 152 -7.03 -17.14 -12.86
N GLU A 153 -7.25 -17.96 -13.88
CA GLU A 153 -8.12 -19.14 -13.78
C GLU A 153 -7.40 -20.33 -13.14
N GLY A 154 -6.09 -20.48 -13.37
CA GLY A 154 -5.34 -21.65 -12.92
C GLY A 154 -4.82 -21.61 -11.48
N VAL A 155 -4.87 -20.46 -10.79
CA VAL A 155 -4.33 -20.31 -9.43
C VAL A 155 -5.45 -20.12 -8.41
N GLU A 156 -5.53 -21.04 -7.46
CA GLU A 156 -6.35 -20.90 -6.26
C GLU A 156 -5.51 -20.40 -5.09
N LYS A 157 -6.05 -19.44 -4.32
CA LYS A 157 -5.42 -18.89 -3.12
C LYS A 157 -6.32 -19.13 -1.90
N ASP A 158 -5.80 -19.84 -0.91
CA ASP A 158 -6.42 -19.90 0.41
C ASP A 158 -6.11 -18.60 1.19
N SER A 159 -7.08 -17.68 1.19
CA SER A 159 -6.99 -16.37 1.86
C SER A 159 -6.97 -16.49 3.38
N GLY A 160 -7.59 -17.54 3.96
CA GLY A 160 -7.61 -17.79 5.41
C GLY A 160 -6.25 -18.23 5.93
N ALA A 161 -5.52 -19.04 5.16
CA ALA A 161 -4.19 -19.52 5.54
C ALA A 161 -3.12 -18.42 5.60
N VAL A 162 -3.25 -17.35 4.80
CA VAL A 162 -2.24 -16.27 4.71
C VAL A 162 -2.38 -15.25 5.85
N SER A 163 -3.60 -14.97 6.29
CA SER A 163 -3.88 -14.05 7.40
C SER A 163 -3.34 -14.57 8.74
N LEU A 164 -3.53 -15.87 9.01
CA LEU A 164 -3.05 -16.51 10.25
C LEU A 164 -1.52 -16.49 10.36
N THR A 165 -0.83 -16.72 9.25
CA THR A 165 0.65 -16.75 9.22
C THR A 165 1.33 -15.41 9.42
N LEU A 166 0.62 -14.29 9.22
CA LEU A 166 1.20 -12.96 9.40
C LEU A 166 1.21 -12.56 10.89
N LYS A 167 0.14 -12.87 11.62
CA LYS A 167 0.06 -12.64 13.07
C LYS A 167 1.10 -13.49 13.81
N GLU A 168 1.18 -14.78 13.48
CA GLU A 168 2.18 -15.71 14.04
C GLU A 168 3.64 -15.31 13.72
N ALA A 169 3.87 -14.52 12.67
CA ALA A 169 5.21 -14.08 12.27
C ALA A 169 5.64 -12.73 12.85
N LEU A 170 4.67 -11.90 13.29
CA LEU A 170 4.86 -10.50 13.72
C LEU A 170 4.59 -10.27 15.22
N GLU A 171 4.40 -11.32 16.02
CA GLU A 171 4.14 -11.25 17.48
C GLU A 171 5.24 -10.54 18.32
N GLY A 172 6.21 -9.86 17.70
CA GLY A 172 7.20 -9.02 18.37
C GLY A 172 7.73 -7.83 17.57
N THR A 173 6.97 -7.29 16.60
CA THR A 173 7.38 -6.09 15.82
C THR A 173 6.27 -5.03 15.69
N LEU A 174 5.14 -5.18 16.37
CA LEU A 174 3.99 -4.28 16.26
C LEU A 174 4.10 -3.03 17.13
N GLU A 175 5.06 -2.97 18.06
CA GLU A 175 5.28 -1.80 18.91
C GLU A 175 6.04 -0.68 18.17
N GLU A 176 6.80 -1.00 17.11
CA GLU A 176 7.61 -0.01 16.36
C GLU A 176 6.86 0.58 15.14
N GLU A 177 5.88 -0.14 14.55
CA GLU A 177 5.08 0.38 13.42
C GLU A 177 4.01 1.40 13.87
N GLU A 178 3.53 1.33 15.12
CA GLU A 178 2.64 2.35 15.68
C GLU A 178 3.41 3.64 16.02
N GLU A 179 4.68 3.56 16.45
CA GLU A 179 5.53 4.73 16.71
C GLU A 179 6.00 5.42 15.41
N GLU A 180 6.33 4.68 14.33
CA GLU A 180 6.70 5.29 13.03
C GLU A 180 5.51 5.95 12.30
N GLU A 181 4.27 5.43 12.44
CA GLU A 181 3.07 6.09 11.88
C GLU A 181 2.72 7.37 12.66
N GLU A 182 2.96 7.41 13.98
CA GLU A 182 2.79 8.62 14.80
C GLU A 182 3.83 9.71 14.46
N GLU A 183 5.11 9.35 14.23
CA GLU A 183 6.15 10.31 13.83
C GLU A 183 5.95 10.87 12.40
N GLU A 184 5.48 10.06 11.44
CA GLU A 184 5.17 10.55 10.07
C GLU A 184 3.93 11.47 10.05
N GLU A 185 2.93 11.26 10.93
CA GLU A 185 1.79 12.18 11.10
C GLU A 185 2.22 13.51 11.75
N GLU A 186 3.14 13.50 12.74
CA GLU A 186 3.66 14.73 13.36
C GLU A 186 4.54 15.57 12.41
N GLU A 187 5.32 14.95 11.52
CA GLU A 187 6.10 15.68 10.49
C GLU A 187 5.21 16.29 9.39
N GLU A 188 4.12 15.63 9.00
CA GLU A 188 3.17 16.16 8.00
C GLU A 188 2.34 17.33 8.55
N GLU A 189 2.00 17.31 9.85
CA GLU A 189 1.36 18.44 10.54
C GLU A 189 2.32 19.65 10.70
N GLY A 190 3.61 19.41 10.98
CA GLY A 190 4.62 20.47 11.07
C GLY A 190 4.90 21.19 9.73
N MET A 191 4.85 20.46 8.61
CA MET A 191 5.05 21.05 7.27
C MET A 191 3.82 21.82 6.76
N ALA A 192 2.61 21.54 7.27
CA ALA A 192 1.40 22.27 6.92
C ALA A 192 1.37 23.68 7.55
N ASP A 193 1.86 23.82 8.78
CA ASP A 193 1.96 25.11 9.48
C ASP A 193 3.01 26.04 8.82
N GLU A 194 4.12 25.49 8.31
CA GLU A 194 5.14 26.26 7.60
C GLU A 194 4.64 26.76 6.23
N ALA A 195 3.88 25.92 5.50
CA ALA A 195 3.25 26.31 4.24
C ALA A 195 2.17 27.40 4.42
N GLN A 196 1.48 27.41 5.57
CA GLN A 196 0.47 28.42 5.91
C GLN A 196 1.13 29.76 6.31
N ALA A 197 2.27 29.74 6.99
CA ALA A 197 3.06 30.92 7.33
C ALA A 197 3.68 31.59 6.08
N VAL A 198 4.14 30.81 5.10
CA VAL A 198 4.68 31.35 3.84
C VAL A 198 3.58 32.02 3.01
N ASN A 199 2.36 31.46 3.04
CA ASN A 199 1.22 31.99 2.28
C ASN A 199 0.66 33.30 2.89
N GLU A 200 0.72 33.48 4.22
CA GLU A 200 0.37 34.76 4.87
C GLU A 200 1.42 35.87 4.63
N VAL A 201 2.69 35.52 4.40
CA VAL A 201 3.74 36.49 4.06
C VAL A 201 3.60 36.94 2.60
N VAL A 202 3.26 36.03 1.68
CA VAL A 202 3.03 36.35 0.25
C VAL A 202 1.79 37.23 0.06
N GLN A 203 0.73 37.07 0.87
CA GLN A 203 -0.47 37.92 0.79
C GLN A 203 -0.30 39.34 1.34
N ARG A 204 0.81 39.67 2.01
CA ARG A 204 1.08 41.05 2.49
C ARG A 204 1.90 41.89 1.52
N GLU A 205 2.48 41.29 0.48
CA GLU A 205 3.25 42.01 -0.54
C GLU A 205 2.41 42.38 -1.79
N GLU A 206 1.15 41.92 -1.87
CA GLU A 206 0.25 42.23 -3.00
C GLU A 206 -0.76 43.37 -2.71
N ASP A 207 -0.83 43.89 -1.48
CA ASP A 207 -1.72 45.00 -1.05
C ASP A 207 -0.94 46.26 -0.58
N GLY A 208 0.34 46.38 -0.95
CA GLY A 208 1.23 47.52 -0.63
C GLY A 208 1.54 48.43 -1.81
#